data_AF-A0A2E4B5L1-F1
#
_entry.id   AF-A0A2E4B5L1-F1
#
_cell.length_a   1.000
_cell.length_b   1.000
_cell.length_c   1.000
_cell.angle_alpha   90.00
_cell.angle_beta   90.00
_cell.angle_gamma   90.00
#
_symmetry.space_group_name_H-M   'P 1'
#
loop_
_entity.id
_entity.type
_entity.pdbx_description
1 polymer ?
#
loop_
_entity_poly.entity_id
_entity_poly.type
_entity_poly.pdbx_seq_one_letter_code
_entity_poly.pdbx_strand_id
1 'polypeptide(L)'
;MRPTQGPAKYGGSDIGRQLLQHCLACNGWTLAAECCDQPTRAAAPIKWSPEDAKAPYRRRLENVEDPAWIETLPKLGERTEEE
;
A
#
# COMPACT_ATOMS: atom_id res chain seq x y z
N MET A 1 32.96 6.31 -6.06
CA MET A 1 32.11 6.87 -7.12
C MET A 1 30.84 6.04 -7.18
N ARG A 2 29.69 6.59 -6.76
CA ARG A 2 28.39 5.90 -6.90
C ARG A 2 27.85 6.20 -8.31
N PRO A 3 27.36 5.22 -9.09
CA PRO A 3 26.74 5.51 -10.36
C PRO A 3 25.44 6.28 -10.09
N THR A 4 25.39 7.53 -10.57
CA THR A 4 24.15 8.30 -10.66
C THR A 4 23.24 7.60 -11.65
N GLN A 5 22.31 6.77 -11.16
CA GLN A 5 21.22 6.30 -11.99
C GLN A 5 20.46 7.53 -12.48
N GLY A 6 20.48 7.76 -13.80
CA GLY A 6 19.73 8.84 -14.43
C GLY A 6 18.23 8.73 -14.13
N PRO A 7 17.46 9.80 -14.37
CA PRO A 7 16.03 9.81 -14.06
C PRO A 7 15.35 8.62 -14.73
N ALA A 8 14.63 7.83 -13.93
CA ALA A 8 13.87 6.68 -14.40
C ALA A 8 13.03 7.11 -15.61
N LYS A 9 13.27 6.49 -16.77
CA LYS A 9 12.56 6.82 -18.00
C LYS A 9 11.08 6.49 -17.82
N TYR A 10 10.25 7.52 -17.76
CA TYR A 10 8.80 7.40 -17.73
C TYR A 10 8.31 6.92 -19.12
N GLY A 11 8.25 5.60 -19.30
CA GLY A 11 7.54 4.98 -20.42
C GLY A 11 6.04 5.22 -20.26
N GLY A 12 5.46 5.96 -21.21
CA GLY A 12 4.05 6.35 -21.21
C GLY A 12 3.10 5.17 -21.43
N SER A 13 2.10 5.10 -20.57
CA SER A 13 0.75 4.61 -20.83
C SER A 13 -0.15 5.24 -19.77
N ASP A 14 -1.23 5.90 -20.18
CA ASP A 14 -2.10 6.82 -19.42
C ASP A 14 -2.67 6.28 -18.09
N ILE A 15 -1.84 6.23 -17.05
CA ILE A 15 -2.22 6.18 -15.65
C ILE A 15 -1.33 7.20 -14.93
N GLY A 16 -1.94 8.26 -14.39
CA GLY A 16 -1.23 9.24 -13.57
C GLY A 16 -0.57 8.53 -12.38
N ARG A 17 0.77 8.47 -12.36
CA ARG A 17 1.51 7.86 -11.26
C ARG A 17 1.50 8.81 -10.07
N GLN A 18 1.17 8.29 -8.90
CA GLN A 18 1.34 9.03 -7.65
C GLN A 18 2.83 9.34 -7.44
N LEU A 19 3.18 10.63 -7.36
CA LEU A 19 4.57 11.07 -7.18
C LEU A 19 5.04 10.97 -5.72
N LEU A 20 4.16 11.26 -4.77
CA LEU A 20 4.48 11.19 -3.35
C LEU A 20 4.61 9.74 -2.87
N GLN A 21 5.74 9.43 -2.24
CA GLN A 21 6.04 8.13 -1.65
C GLN A 21 6.18 8.22 -0.13
N HIS A 22 5.97 7.09 0.53
CA HIS A 22 6.07 6.89 1.97
C HIS A 22 7.12 5.81 2.28
N CYS A 23 7.99 6.08 3.25
CA CYS A 23 8.98 5.13 3.75
C CYS A 23 8.42 4.37 4.96
N LEU A 24 8.42 3.04 4.91
CA LEU A 24 7.94 2.20 6.01
C LEU A 24 8.94 2.09 7.18
N ALA A 25 10.22 2.41 6.96
CA ALA A 25 11.25 2.32 7.99
C ALA A 25 11.24 3.52 8.94
N CYS A 26 11.10 4.73 8.40
CA CYS A 26 11.16 5.98 9.17
C CYS A 26 9.82 6.77 9.18
N ASN A 27 8.79 6.28 8.50
CA ASN A 27 7.50 6.97 8.29
C ASN A 27 7.63 8.38 7.68
N GLY A 28 8.74 8.63 6.97
CA GLY A 28 8.98 9.86 6.24
C GLY A 28 8.34 9.87 4.85
N TRP A 29 8.09 11.08 4.34
CA TRP A 29 7.59 11.30 2.98
C TRP A 29 8.72 11.71 2.04
N THR A 30 8.73 11.18 0.83
CA THR A 30 9.76 11.48 -0.18
C THR A 30 9.17 11.42 -1.59
N LEU A 31 9.88 12.02 -2.55
CA LEU A 31 9.61 11.86 -3.98
C LEU A 31 10.54 10.83 -4.64
N ALA A 32 11.56 10.36 -3.91
CA ALA A 32 12.49 9.35 -4.38
C ALA A 32 11.86 7.96 -4.29
N ALA A 33 12.28 7.05 -5.18
CA ALA A 33 11.86 5.65 -5.14
C ALA A 33 12.41 4.88 -3.93
N GLU A 34 13.49 5.35 -3.31
CA GLU A 34 14.21 4.69 -2.22
C GLU A 34 14.42 5.63 -1.03
N CYS A 35 14.28 5.10 0.19
CA CYS A 35 14.54 5.80 1.45
C CYS A 35 14.98 4.79 2.51
N CYS A 36 15.99 5.11 3.33
CA CYS A 36 16.56 4.19 4.34
C CYS A 36 17.02 2.84 3.76
N ASP A 37 17.61 2.84 2.57
CA ASP A 37 18.04 1.64 1.83
C ASP A 37 16.93 0.63 1.55
N GLN A 38 15.66 1.07 1.59
CA GLN A 38 14.48 0.27 1.29
C GLN A 38 13.63 0.95 0.20
N PRO A 39 12.89 0.17 -0.61
CA PRO A 39 11.94 0.72 -1.55
C PRO A 39 10.81 1.44 -0.81
N THR A 40 10.43 2.61 -1.33
CA THR A 40 9.28 3.36 -0.82
C THR A 40 8.00 2.91 -1.50
N ARG A 41 6.86 3.15 -0.85
CA ARG A 41 5.52 2.80 -1.36
C ARG A 41 4.74 4.06 -1.69
N ALA A 42 3.85 3.99 -2.69
CA ALA A 42 2.94 5.09 -2.99
C ALA A 42 2.18 5.53 -1.73
N ALA A 43 2.23 6.84 -1.45
CA ALA A 43 1.61 7.47 -0.29
C ALA A 43 0.09 7.32 -0.27
N ALA A 44 -0.53 7.42 -1.45
CA ALA A 44 -1.97 7.37 -1.58
C ALA A 44 -2.47 5.92 -1.57
N PRO A 45 -3.56 5.62 -0.84
CA PRO A 45 -4.24 4.34 -0.92
C PRO A 45 -4.73 4.04 -2.35
N ILE A 46 -4.86 2.75 -2.67
CA ILE A 46 -5.49 2.31 -3.91
C ILE A 46 -6.97 2.73 -3.86
N LYS A 47 -7.47 3.32 -4.96
CA LYS A 47 -8.88 3.68 -5.08
C LYS A 47 -9.73 2.40 -5.04
N TRP A 48 -10.72 2.38 -4.15
CA TRP A 48 -11.73 1.33 -4.10
C TRP A 48 -12.87 1.64 -5.09
N SER A 49 -13.37 0.63 -5.79
CA SER A 49 -14.58 0.73 -6.62
C SER A 49 -15.48 -0.49 -6.35
N PRO A 50 -16.81 -0.32 -6.40
CA PRO A 50 -17.76 -1.43 -6.23
C PRO A 50 -17.53 -2.58 -7.23
N GLU A 51 -17.09 -2.26 -8.44
CA GLU A 51 -16.89 -3.20 -9.54
C GLU A 51 -15.57 -3.97 -9.46
N ASP A 52 -14.67 -3.67 -8.52
CA ASP A 52 -13.27 -4.11 -8.46
C ASP A 52 -13.05 -5.57 -8.93
N ALA A 53 -12.76 -5.71 -10.23
CA ALA A 53 -12.62 -7.01 -10.89
C ALA A 53 -11.41 -7.80 -10.38
N LYS A 54 -10.47 -7.13 -9.69
CA LYS A 54 -9.28 -7.74 -9.11
C LYS A 54 -9.44 -8.06 -7.63
N ALA A 55 -10.59 -7.74 -7.01
CA ALA A 55 -10.87 -8.08 -5.62
C ALA A 55 -10.71 -9.58 -5.31
N PRO A 56 -11.23 -10.53 -6.12
CA PRO A 56 -11.05 -11.96 -5.84
C PRO A 56 -9.58 -12.38 -5.83
N TYR A 57 -8.77 -11.82 -6.74
CA TYR A 57 -7.34 -12.09 -6.78
C TYR A 57 -6.61 -11.54 -5.56
N ARG A 58 -6.93 -10.30 -5.14
CA ARG A 58 -6.35 -9.69 -3.94
C ARG A 58 -6.71 -10.47 -2.68
N ARG A 59 -7.95 -10.95 -2.55
CA ARG A 59 -8.36 -11.78 -1.39
C ARG A 59 -7.58 -13.08 -1.28
N ARG A 60 -7.27 -13.74 -2.41
CA ARG A 60 -6.44 -14.95 -2.44
C ARG A 60 -5.00 -14.68 -2.04
N LEU A 61 -4.41 -13.57 -2.49
CA LEU A 61 -3.05 -13.18 -2.10
C LEU A 61 -2.93 -12.92 -0.59
N GLU A 62 -3.95 -12.32 0.00
CA GLU A 62 -4.03 -12.03 1.43
C GLU A 62 -4.57 -13.21 2.25
N ASN A 63 -4.82 -14.38 1.64
CA ASN A 63 -5.40 -15.56 2.27
C ASN A 63 -6.66 -15.28 3.11
N VAL A 64 -7.52 -14.36 2.65
CA VAL A 64 -8.74 -13.93 3.35
C VAL A 64 -9.77 -15.06 3.51
N GLU A 65 -9.70 -16.07 2.65
CA GLU A 65 -10.62 -17.22 2.67
C GLU A 65 -10.26 -18.25 3.76
N ASP A 66 -9.09 -18.12 4.40
CA ASP A 66 -8.70 -18.98 5.53
C ASP A 66 -9.50 -18.60 6.79
N PRO A 67 -10.14 -19.56 7.50
CA PRO A 67 -10.81 -19.28 8.76
C PRO A 67 -9.94 -18.56 9.80
N ALA A 68 -8.63 -18.80 9.82
CA ALA A 68 -7.69 -18.14 10.72
C ALA A 68 -7.58 -16.63 10.46
N TRP A 69 -7.90 -16.16 9.24
CA TRP A 69 -7.90 -14.74 8.91
C TRP A 69 -8.90 -13.96 9.77
N ILE A 70 -10.04 -14.55 10.13
CA ILE A 70 -11.07 -13.91 10.96
C ILE A 70 -10.51 -13.51 12.33
N GLU A 71 -9.60 -14.30 12.89
CA GLU A 71 -8.98 -14.00 14.19
C GLU A 71 -8.02 -12.81 14.14
N THR A 72 -7.54 -12.44 12.94
CA THR A 72 -6.68 -11.26 12.75
C THR A 72 -7.47 -9.95 12.68
N LEU A 73 -8.79 -10.02 12.52
CA LEU A 73 -9.62 -8.83 12.42
C LEU A 73 -9.64 -8.08 13.75
N PRO A 74 -9.62 -6.73 13.71
CA PRO A 74 -9.84 -5.93 14.91
C PRO A 74 -11.17 -6.31 15.55
N LYS A 75 -11.12 -6.82 16.77
CA LYS A 75 -12.32 -7.10 17.56
C LYS A 75 -12.85 -5.76 18.05
N LEU A 76 -14.15 -5.51 17.84
CA LEU A 76 -14.80 -4.40 18.51
C LEU A 76 -14.62 -4.67 20.02
N GLY A 77 -14.09 -3.69 20.76
CA GLY A 77 -14.10 -3.78 22.22
C GLY A 77 -15.54 -4.00 22.69
N GLU A 78 -15.71 -4.64 23.85
CA GLU A 78 -17.03 -4.73 24.47
C GLU A 78 -17.60 -3.32 24.58
N ARG A 79 -18.71 -3.07 23.88
CA ARG A 79 -19.48 -1.84 24.05
C ARG A 79 -20.11 -1.94 25.44
N THR A 80 -19.42 -1.44 26.46
CA THR A 80 -20.06 -1.17 27.74
C THR A 80 -21.16 -0.15 27.47
N GLU A 81 -22.40 -0.59 27.53
CA GLU A 81 -23.57 0.28 27.49
C GLU A 81 -23.57 1.09 28.78
N GLU A 82 -22.89 2.23 28.77
CA GLU A 82 -23.06 3.29 29.77
C GLU A 82 -23.75 4.48 29.07
N GLU A 83 -24.96 4.76 29.57
CA GLU A 83 -25.95 5.84 29.32
C GLU A 83 -25.73 6.86 28.17
#